data_AF-A0A955ZRY8-F1
#
_entry.id   AF-A0A955ZRY8-F1
#
_cell.length_a   1.000
_cell.length_b   1.000
_cell.length_c   1.000
_cell.angle_alpha   90.00
_cell.angle_beta   90.00
_cell.angle_gamma   90.00
#
_symmetry.space_group_name_H-M   'P 1'
#
loop_
_entity.id
_entity.type
_entity.pdbx_description
1 polymer ?
#
loop_
_entity_poly.entity_id
_entity_poly.type
_entity_poly.pdbx_seq_one_letter_code
_entity_poly.pdbx_strand_id
1 'polypeptide(L)'
;MSAEIVEKDSKNYPILRNLQYSPLKQGEEQYIVLWDPSGLSSEKLVLPLNFFYLFQFFDGEHSLEQVGAEYLKKYGEFMMPDRLTKLVSDLDEKLFLEGDRLKQVQAQAFEAYRKLDARPMAFAGRQYEDDPAQLRAQIDGFYASKEGPDKGKAECAGQVIRGLVAPNFELKDAGSIYAWGYQELRHGQVPDVLVLIGTCHAGLEGGVAFTDKDFETPFGIVPVNRAIIDLIRKESGETFFLEDIAHLREHSLELQLPFLKHALGEGREISIVPILVDFPPDTLTGGEYQQLFHRIDQFLTIT
;
A
#
# COMPACT_ATOMS: atom_id res chain seq x y z
N MET A 1 -30.30 7.96 -20.05
CA MET A 1 -31.11 8.17 -18.84
C MET A 1 -30.34 7.52 -17.71
N SER A 2 -29.55 8.32 -16.99
CA SER A 2 -28.78 7.88 -15.84
C SER A 2 -29.78 7.53 -14.75
N ALA A 3 -29.81 6.28 -14.28
CA ALA A 3 -30.55 5.96 -13.07
C ALA A 3 -29.93 6.78 -11.93
N GLU A 4 -30.72 7.64 -11.30
CA GLU A 4 -30.36 8.20 -10.00
C GLU A 4 -30.18 7.01 -9.06
N ILE A 5 -28.93 6.70 -8.74
CA ILE A 5 -28.62 5.77 -7.65
C ILE A 5 -29.07 6.51 -6.39
N VAL A 6 -30.25 6.18 -5.90
CA VAL A 6 -30.71 6.64 -4.58
C VAL A 6 -29.73 6.04 -3.58
N GLU A 7 -28.84 6.87 -3.03
CA GLU A 7 -27.91 6.46 -1.97
C GLU A 7 -28.76 6.02 -0.77
N LYS A 8 -28.87 4.70 -0.58
CA LYS A 8 -29.66 4.13 0.51
C LYS A 8 -28.99 4.42 1.84
N ASP A 9 -29.78 4.69 2.88
CA ASP A 9 -29.27 4.94 4.23
C ASP A 9 -28.47 3.73 4.74
N SER A 10 -27.16 3.91 4.89
CA SER A 10 -26.21 2.89 5.38
C SER A 10 -26.59 2.32 6.75
N LYS A 11 -27.38 3.04 7.54
CA LYS A 11 -27.91 2.53 8.82
C LYS A 11 -28.97 1.45 8.64
N ASN A 12 -29.73 1.50 7.55
CA ASN A 12 -30.76 0.51 7.27
C ASN A 12 -30.33 -0.51 6.20
N TYR A 13 -29.38 -0.14 5.34
CA TYR A 13 -28.80 -0.94 4.27
C TYR A 13 -27.28 -0.97 4.42
N PRO A 14 -26.73 -1.73 5.39
CA PRO A 14 -25.31 -1.71 5.69
C PRO A 14 -24.50 -2.35 4.56
N ILE A 15 -23.31 -1.83 4.30
CA ILE A 15 -22.31 -2.42 3.40
C ILE A 15 -21.08 -2.72 4.26
N LEU A 16 -20.66 -3.98 4.35
CA LEU A 16 -19.44 -4.35 5.06
C LEU A 16 -18.22 -4.03 4.18
N ARG A 17 -17.19 -3.43 4.80
CA ARG A 17 -15.89 -3.25 4.16
C ARG A 17 -15.21 -4.59 3.90
N ASN A 18 -14.18 -4.57 3.04
CA ASN A 18 -13.27 -5.69 2.88
C ASN A 18 -12.35 -5.85 4.11
N LEU A 19 -12.83 -6.59 5.11
CA LEU A 19 -12.11 -6.87 6.36
C LEU A 19 -11.43 -8.23 6.31
N GLN A 20 -10.31 -8.36 7.02
CA GLN A 20 -9.69 -9.66 7.25
C GLN A 20 -10.33 -10.34 8.45
N TYR A 21 -10.33 -11.67 8.44
CA TYR A 21 -10.90 -12.46 9.52
C TYR A 21 -10.13 -13.76 9.77
N SER A 22 -10.22 -14.27 11.00
CA SER A 22 -9.62 -15.54 11.40
C SER A 22 -10.46 -16.22 12.49
N PRO A 23 -10.59 -17.56 12.47
CA PRO A 23 -11.28 -18.29 13.54
C PRO A 23 -10.51 -18.18 14.86
N LEU A 24 -11.25 -18.01 15.94
CA LEU A 24 -10.76 -18.02 17.31
C LEU A 24 -11.53 -19.06 18.12
N LYS A 25 -10.82 -20.01 18.72
CA LYS A 25 -11.41 -20.99 19.63
C LYS A 25 -11.15 -20.57 21.07
N GLN A 26 -12.21 -20.44 21.87
CA GLN A 26 -12.12 -20.15 23.30
C GLN A 26 -12.91 -21.20 24.07
N GLY A 27 -12.23 -22.17 24.67
CA GLY A 27 -12.87 -23.34 25.27
C GLY A 27 -13.55 -24.22 24.21
N GLU A 28 -14.83 -24.50 24.40
CA GLU A 28 -15.66 -25.25 23.44
C GLU A 28 -16.32 -24.36 22.38
N GLU A 29 -16.28 -23.04 22.57
CA GLU A 29 -16.94 -22.09 21.67
C GLU A 29 -16.03 -21.63 20.53
N GLN A 30 -16.66 -21.33 19.39
CA GLN A 30 -16.00 -20.84 18.19
C GLN A 30 -16.46 -19.41 17.87
N TYR A 31 -15.48 -18.55 17.64
CA TYR A 31 -15.63 -17.15 17.32
C TYR A 31 -14.90 -16.83 16.01
N ILE A 32 -15.24 -15.69 15.42
CA ILE A 32 -14.48 -15.05 14.36
C ILE A 32 -13.93 -13.74 14.91
N VAL A 33 -12.65 -13.47 14.65
CA VAL A 33 -12.04 -12.17 14.88
C VAL A 33 -11.92 -11.47 13.54
N LEU A 34 -12.43 -10.24 13.45
CA LEU A 34 -12.25 -9.36 12.29
C LEU A 34 -11.38 -8.17 12.65
N TRP A 35 -10.62 -7.70 11.67
CA TRP A 35 -9.84 -6.47 11.76
C TRP A 35 -9.75 -5.77 10.40
N ASP A 36 -9.51 -4.47 10.46
CA ASP A 36 -9.30 -3.63 9.29
C ASP A 36 -7.85 -3.70 8.82
N PRO A 37 -7.56 -4.26 7.62
CA PRO A 37 -6.19 -4.34 7.12
C PRO A 37 -5.61 -2.97 6.72
N SER A 38 -6.45 -1.95 6.50
CA SER A 38 -6.01 -0.60 6.12
C SER A 38 -5.47 0.21 7.30
N GLY A 39 -5.72 -0.22 8.54
CA GLY A 39 -5.30 0.48 9.75
C GLY A 39 -6.12 1.73 10.10
N LEU A 40 -7.22 2.03 9.39
CA LEU A 40 -8.13 3.13 9.76
C LEU A 40 -8.83 2.84 11.10
N SER A 41 -9.11 1.57 11.37
CA SER A 41 -9.53 1.08 12.68
C SER A 41 -8.41 0.26 13.34
N SER A 42 -8.11 0.56 14.59
CA SER A 42 -7.20 -0.25 15.43
C SER A 42 -7.93 -1.32 16.24
N GLU A 43 -9.27 -1.32 16.17
CA GLU A 43 -10.13 -2.23 16.92
C GLU A 43 -10.17 -3.63 16.29
N LYS A 44 -10.33 -4.65 17.14
CA LYS A 44 -10.65 -6.02 16.71
C LYS A 44 -12.08 -6.34 17.14
N LEU A 45 -12.84 -6.95 16.25
CA LEU A 45 -14.19 -7.41 16.58
C LEU A 45 -14.18 -8.92 16.72
N VAL A 46 -14.49 -9.41 17.91
CA VAL A 46 -14.71 -10.84 18.16
C VAL A 46 -16.21 -11.08 18.19
N LEU A 47 -16.72 -11.97 17.36
CA LEU A 47 -18.14 -12.33 17.35
C LEU A 47 -18.40 -13.82 17.12
N PRO A 48 -19.55 -14.33 17.57
CA PRO A 48 -19.94 -15.71 17.32
C PRO A 48 -20.27 -15.96 15.83
N LEU A 49 -20.19 -17.22 15.40
CA LEU A 49 -20.39 -17.62 14.00
C LEU A 49 -21.76 -17.23 13.41
N ASN A 50 -22.82 -17.22 14.21
CA ASN A 50 -24.17 -16.83 13.76
C ASN A 50 -24.28 -15.33 13.42
N PHE A 51 -23.47 -14.49 14.06
CA PHE A 51 -23.36 -13.08 13.70
C PHE A 51 -22.52 -12.91 12.43
N PHE A 52 -21.46 -13.70 12.27
CA PHE A 52 -20.61 -13.65 11.09
C PHE A 52 -21.38 -14.06 9.82
N TYR A 53 -22.31 -15.00 9.95
CA TYR A 53 -23.24 -15.36 8.87
C TYR A 53 -24.03 -14.15 8.32
N LEU A 54 -24.39 -13.17 9.15
CA LEU A 54 -25.19 -12.02 8.71
C LEU A 54 -24.45 -11.10 7.74
N PHE A 55 -23.12 -11.09 7.82
CA PHE A 55 -22.28 -10.16 7.05
C PHE A 55 -22.34 -10.39 5.54
N GLN A 56 -22.74 -11.57 5.07
CA GLN A 56 -22.97 -11.79 3.63
C GLN A 56 -24.17 -10.99 3.08
N PHE A 57 -25.03 -10.48 3.97
CA PHE A 57 -26.18 -9.64 3.64
C PHE A 57 -25.92 -8.16 3.97
N PHE A 58 -24.69 -7.79 4.30
CA PHE A 58 -24.28 -6.39 4.48
C PHE A 58 -23.71 -5.92 3.14
N ASP A 59 -24.57 -5.81 2.15
CA ASP A 59 -24.26 -5.53 0.75
C ASP A 59 -24.87 -4.21 0.23
N GLY A 60 -25.56 -3.46 1.11
CA GLY A 60 -26.28 -2.24 0.72
C GLY A 60 -27.60 -2.50 0.00
N GLU A 61 -27.97 -3.76 -0.22
CA GLU A 61 -29.22 -4.15 -0.87
C GLU A 61 -30.25 -4.64 0.15
N HIS A 62 -29.82 -5.44 1.12
CA HIS A 62 -30.68 -5.97 2.17
C HIS A 62 -30.94 -4.93 3.28
N SER A 63 -32.20 -4.72 3.61
CA SER A 63 -32.59 -3.95 4.80
C SER A 63 -32.35 -4.75 6.07
N LEU A 64 -32.24 -4.09 7.23
CA LEU A 64 -32.11 -4.79 8.51
C LEU A 64 -33.28 -5.76 8.79
N GLU A 65 -34.49 -5.42 8.36
CA GLU A 65 -35.63 -6.34 8.46
C GLU A 65 -35.42 -7.62 7.63
N GLN A 66 -34.87 -7.49 6.43
CA GLN A 66 -34.54 -8.62 5.55
C GLN A 66 -33.39 -9.45 6.12
N VAL A 67 -32.35 -8.81 6.65
CA VAL A 67 -31.24 -9.50 7.34
C VAL A 67 -31.77 -10.31 8.54
N GLY A 68 -32.67 -9.72 9.34
CA GLY A 68 -33.32 -10.42 10.45
C GLY A 68 -34.17 -11.61 10.00
N ALA A 69 -34.86 -11.49 8.85
CA ALA A 69 -35.62 -12.59 8.26
C ALA A 69 -34.71 -13.74 7.78
N GLU A 70 -33.56 -13.45 7.17
CA GLU A 70 -32.58 -14.48 6.78
C GLU A 70 -31.96 -15.16 8.01
N TYR A 71 -31.73 -14.42 9.11
CA TYR A 71 -31.31 -15.02 10.38
C TYR A 71 -32.35 -16.02 10.91
N LEU A 72 -33.63 -15.64 10.96
CA LEU A 72 -34.72 -16.51 11.39
C LEU A 72 -34.83 -17.76 10.53
N LYS A 73 -34.72 -17.61 9.21
CA LYS A 73 -34.77 -18.72 8.26
C LYS A 73 -33.60 -19.70 8.43
N LYS A 74 -32.40 -19.20 8.74
CA LYS A 74 -31.19 -20.02 8.92
C LYS A 74 -31.15 -20.75 10.27
N TYR A 75 -31.52 -20.06 11.35
CA TYR A 75 -31.31 -20.53 12.73
C TYR A 75 -32.60 -20.90 13.47
N GLY A 76 -33.78 -20.57 12.93
CA GLY A 76 -35.06 -20.79 13.60
C GLY A 76 -35.28 -19.86 14.80
N GLU A 77 -34.41 -18.86 15.00
CA GLU A 77 -34.42 -17.92 16.12
C GLU A 77 -34.76 -16.51 15.64
N PHE A 78 -35.60 -15.80 16.38
CA PHE A 78 -35.91 -14.40 16.06
C PHE A 78 -34.79 -13.47 16.53
N MET A 79 -34.19 -12.72 15.60
CA MET A 79 -33.25 -11.66 15.94
C MET A 79 -34.02 -10.38 16.32
N MET A 80 -33.89 -9.96 17.57
CA MET A 80 -34.50 -8.70 18.03
C MET A 80 -33.98 -7.51 17.20
N PRO A 81 -34.86 -6.63 16.67
CA PRO A 81 -34.46 -5.49 15.86
C PRO A 81 -33.38 -4.63 16.52
N ASP A 82 -33.55 -4.29 17.80
CA ASP A 82 -32.58 -3.49 18.56
C ASP A 82 -31.17 -4.12 18.61
N ARG A 83 -31.08 -5.45 18.61
CA ARG A 83 -29.80 -6.17 18.62
C ARG A 83 -29.08 -6.01 17.28
N LEU A 84 -29.83 -6.06 16.18
CA LEU A 84 -29.28 -5.88 14.83
C LEU A 84 -28.92 -4.42 14.57
N THR A 85 -29.76 -3.47 14.97
CA THR A 85 -29.45 -2.04 14.92
C THR A 85 -28.21 -1.72 15.76
N LYS A 86 -28.08 -2.30 16.96
CA LYS A 86 -26.88 -2.15 17.77
C LYS A 86 -25.63 -2.73 17.09
N LEU A 87 -25.72 -3.91 16.49
CA LEU A 87 -24.61 -4.50 15.74
C LEU A 87 -24.12 -3.56 14.64
N VAL A 88 -25.03 -3.00 13.86
CA VAL A 88 -24.71 -2.05 12.77
C VAL A 88 -24.08 -0.78 13.32
N SER A 89 -24.64 -0.22 14.40
CA SER A 89 -24.06 0.96 15.07
C SER A 89 -22.65 0.69 15.59
N ASP A 90 -22.43 -0.43 16.27
CA ASP A 90 -21.12 -0.80 16.82
C ASP A 90 -20.09 -1.05 15.70
N LEU A 91 -20.53 -1.55 14.52
CA LEU A 91 -19.69 -1.72 13.34
C LEU A 91 -19.35 -0.40 12.67
N ASP A 92 -20.31 0.52 12.51
CA ASP A 92 -20.07 1.87 11.99
C ASP A 92 -19.08 2.63 12.88
N GLU A 93 -19.28 2.61 14.21
CA GLU A 93 -18.37 3.24 15.16
C GLU A 93 -16.94 2.71 15.07
N LYS A 94 -16.78 1.41 14.80
CA LYS A 94 -15.48 0.75 14.57
C LYS A 94 -14.96 0.91 13.15
N LEU A 95 -15.64 1.67 12.30
CA LEU A 95 -15.31 1.91 10.89
C LEU A 95 -15.33 0.64 10.03
N PHE A 96 -16.14 -0.36 10.37
CA PHE A 96 -16.20 -1.64 9.65
C PHE A 96 -17.23 -1.64 8.50
N LEU A 97 -18.03 -0.59 8.40
CA LEU A 97 -19.02 -0.39 7.34
C LEU A 97 -18.57 0.73 6.39
N GLU A 98 -18.99 0.62 5.12
CA GLU A 98 -18.97 1.77 4.21
C GLU A 98 -20.04 2.77 4.66
N GLY A 99 -19.73 4.07 4.56
CA GLY A 99 -20.67 5.13 4.96
C GLY A 99 -19.98 6.46 5.23
N ASP A 100 -20.77 7.48 5.60
CA ASP A 100 -20.29 8.85 5.77
C ASP A 100 -19.22 8.97 6.85
N ARG A 101 -19.32 8.21 7.94
CA ARG A 101 -18.31 8.21 9.00
C ARG A 101 -16.96 7.73 8.45
N LEU A 102 -16.94 6.63 7.70
CA LEU A 102 -15.71 6.13 7.07
C LEU A 102 -15.14 7.18 6.09
N LYS A 103 -15.97 7.73 5.21
CA LYS A 103 -15.56 8.78 4.25
C LYS A 103 -14.93 9.98 4.97
N GLN A 104 -15.53 10.42 6.08
CA GLN A 104 -15.00 11.52 6.90
C GLN A 104 -13.66 11.17 7.55
N VAL A 105 -13.53 9.97 8.15
CA VAL A 105 -12.27 9.54 8.77
C VAL A 105 -11.17 9.37 7.72
N GLN A 106 -11.50 8.83 6.54
CA GLN A 106 -10.56 8.72 5.43
C GLN A 106 -10.09 10.10 4.96
N ALA A 107 -11.00 11.07 4.79
CA ALA A 107 -10.64 12.43 4.42
C ALA A 107 -9.76 13.10 5.49
N GLN A 108 -10.05 12.89 6.78
CA GLN A 108 -9.21 13.41 7.87
C GLN A 108 -7.83 12.76 7.90
N ALA A 109 -7.75 11.43 7.72
CA ALA A 109 -6.48 10.71 7.67
C ALA A 109 -5.65 11.17 6.46
N PHE A 110 -6.30 11.43 5.33
CA PHE A 110 -5.66 11.97 4.14
C PHE A 110 -5.09 13.37 4.37
N GLU A 111 -5.89 14.27 4.94
CA GLU A 111 -5.45 15.62 5.29
C GLU A 111 -4.36 15.63 6.37
N ALA A 112 -4.39 14.67 7.30
CA ALA A 112 -3.33 14.49 8.28
C ALA A 112 -2.02 14.05 7.60
N TYR A 113 -2.08 13.08 6.69
CA TYR A 113 -0.92 12.64 5.91
C TYR A 113 -0.34 13.77 5.06
N ARG A 114 -1.18 14.56 4.39
CA ARG A 114 -0.74 15.70 3.58
C ARG A 114 0.08 16.72 4.36
N LYS A 115 -0.14 16.85 5.67
CA LYS A 115 0.60 17.76 6.55
C LYS A 115 1.94 17.20 7.04
N LEU A 116 2.24 15.93 6.78
CA LEU A 116 3.54 15.36 7.12
C LEU A 116 4.61 15.84 6.14
N ASP A 117 5.79 16.15 6.69
CA ASP A 117 6.98 16.48 5.90
C ASP A 117 7.63 15.21 5.32
N ALA A 118 7.48 14.09 6.03
CA ALA A 118 7.99 12.79 5.63
C ALA A 118 6.90 11.71 5.71
N ARG A 119 6.92 10.81 4.73
CA ARG A 119 6.14 9.58 4.69
C ARG A 119 6.71 8.60 5.72
N PRO A 120 5.89 8.10 6.66
CA PRO A 120 6.33 7.14 7.66
C PRO A 120 6.62 5.76 7.05
N MET A 121 7.35 4.94 7.79
CA MET A 121 7.66 3.55 7.45
C MET A 121 6.44 2.64 7.66
N ALA A 122 5.54 2.57 6.67
CA ALA A 122 4.28 1.86 6.81
C ALA A 122 4.44 0.32 6.88
N PHE A 123 5.57 -0.21 6.42
CA PHE A 123 5.82 -1.66 6.31
C PHE A 123 6.96 -2.17 7.21
N ALA A 124 7.63 -1.28 7.96
CA ALA A 124 8.59 -1.66 8.98
C ALA A 124 7.95 -2.55 10.07
N GLY A 125 8.70 -3.55 10.54
CA GLY A 125 8.23 -4.57 11.50
C GLY A 125 7.27 -5.61 10.90
N ARG A 126 6.93 -5.50 9.61
CA ARG A 126 6.07 -6.46 8.89
C ARG A 126 6.76 -7.09 7.69
N GLN A 127 7.32 -6.26 6.80
CA GLN A 127 7.99 -6.73 5.57
C GLN A 127 9.51 -6.64 5.65
N TYR A 128 10.03 -5.88 6.60
CA TYR A 128 11.44 -5.74 6.95
C TYR A 128 11.59 -5.33 8.42
N GLU A 129 12.78 -5.48 8.99
CA GLU A 129 13.02 -5.12 10.41
C GLU A 129 12.91 -3.59 10.63
N ASP A 130 12.24 -3.18 11.71
CA ASP A 130 12.10 -1.77 12.10
C ASP A 130 13.29 -1.22 12.89
N ASP A 131 14.04 -2.09 13.59
CA ASP A 131 15.28 -1.74 14.26
C ASP A 131 16.46 -1.68 13.27
N PRO A 132 17.26 -0.60 13.26
CA PRO A 132 18.36 -0.45 12.30
C PRO A 132 19.45 -1.51 12.41
N ALA A 133 19.75 -2.01 13.60
CA ALA A 133 20.78 -3.04 13.76
C ALA A 133 20.28 -4.40 13.25
N GLN A 134 19.02 -4.74 13.53
CA GLN A 134 18.37 -5.94 13.01
C GLN A 134 18.19 -5.88 11.50
N LEU A 135 17.80 -4.73 10.95
CA LEU A 135 17.67 -4.52 9.50
C LEU A 135 19.02 -4.69 8.79
N ARG A 136 20.10 -4.15 9.37
CA ARG A 136 21.45 -4.36 8.82
C ARG A 136 21.82 -5.83 8.79
N ALA A 137 21.60 -6.55 9.90
CA ALA A 137 21.85 -7.99 9.97
C ALA A 137 20.97 -8.78 8.98
N GLN A 138 19.71 -8.39 8.80
CA GLN A 138 18.79 -8.98 7.84
C GLN A 138 19.31 -8.80 6.40
N ILE A 139 19.68 -7.58 6.02
CA ILE A 139 20.22 -7.27 4.68
C ILE A 139 21.56 -8.01 4.46
N ASP A 140 22.51 -7.91 5.39
CA ASP A 140 23.79 -8.63 5.30
C ASP A 140 23.59 -10.15 5.19
N GLY A 141 22.59 -10.69 5.89
CA GLY A 141 22.17 -12.08 5.77
C GLY A 141 21.75 -12.46 4.35
N PHE A 142 21.01 -11.61 3.65
CA PHE A 142 20.66 -11.85 2.24
C PHE A 142 21.89 -11.83 1.33
N TYR A 143 22.81 -10.89 1.54
CA TYR A 143 24.07 -10.86 0.78
C TYR A 143 24.90 -12.14 0.98
N ALA A 144 25.01 -12.63 2.22
CA ALA A 144 25.78 -13.81 2.57
C ALA A 144 25.05 -15.15 2.36
N SER A 145 23.76 -15.12 1.98
CA SER A 145 22.95 -16.32 1.78
C SER A 145 23.44 -17.13 0.57
N LYS A 146 23.06 -18.42 0.51
CA LYS A 146 23.42 -19.29 -0.62
C LYS A 146 22.89 -18.78 -1.97
N GLU A 147 21.78 -18.06 -1.96
CA GLU A 147 21.13 -17.49 -3.14
C GLU A 147 21.59 -16.06 -3.41
N GLY A 148 22.24 -15.42 -2.44
CA GLY A 148 22.79 -14.09 -2.55
C GLY A 148 24.13 -14.07 -3.28
N PRO A 149 24.66 -12.87 -3.53
CA PRO A 149 25.92 -12.72 -4.24
C PRO A 149 27.15 -13.21 -3.46
N ASP A 150 27.12 -13.31 -2.14
CA ASP A 150 28.27 -13.56 -1.26
C ASP A 150 29.52 -12.74 -1.69
N LYS A 151 30.56 -13.40 -2.22
CA LYS A 151 31.80 -12.80 -2.75
C LYS A 151 31.80 -12.66 -4.28
N GLY A 152 30.65 -12.80 -4.91
CA GLY A 152 30.44 -12.58 -6.33
C GLY A 152 30.98 -11.21 -6.75
N LYS A 153 31.52 -11.13 -7.97
CA LYS A 153 32.01 -9.86 -8.51
C LYS A 153 30.84 -9.09 -9.08
N ALA A 154 30.72 -7.82 -8.71
CA ALA A 154 29.84 -6.89 -9.39
C ALA A 154 30.29 -6.71 -10.86
N GLU A 155 29.37 -6.87 -11.79
CA GLU A 155 29.64 -6.78 -13.23
C GLU A 155 29.90 -5.33 -13.67
N CYS A 156 29.21 -4.38 -13.05
CA CYS A 156 29.28 -2.95 -13.33
C CYS A 156 30.25 -2.21 -12.40
N ALA A 157 31.18 -2.91 -11.74
CA ALA A 157 32.15 -2.29 -10.84
C ALA A 157 32.91 -1.12 -11.52
N GLY A 158 32.87 0.05 -10.90
CA GLY A 158 33.47 1.29 -11.39
C GLY A 158 32.74 1.96 -12.57
N GLN A 159 31.68 1.36 -13.11
CA GLN A 159 30.88 1.93 -14.19
C GLN A 159 29.76 2.82 -13.65
N VAL A 160 29.29 3.78 -14.45
CA VAL A 160 28.13 4.60 -14.12
C VAL A 160 26.86 3.76 -14.24
N ILE A 161 26.14 3.59 -13.13
CA ILE A 161 24.86 2.90 -13.13
C ILE A 161 23.76 3.86 -13.59
N ARG A 162 23.16 3.55 -14.74
CA ARG A 162 22.07 4.34 -15.33
C ARG A 162 20.69 3.92 -14.87
N GLY A 163 20.54 2.67 -14.43
CA GLY A 163 19.28 2.13 -13.95
C GLY A 163 19.48 0.78 -13.28
N LEU A 164 18.53 0.41 -12.44
CA LEU A 164 18.44 -0.88 -11.77
C LEU A 164 16.98 -1.32 -11.81
N VAL A 165 16.74 -2.61 -12.06
CA VAL A 165 15.44 -3.23 -11.87
C VAL A 165 15.57 -4.20 -10.71
N ALA A 166 14.75 -3.99 -9.68
CA ALA A 166 14.68 -4.83 -8.50
C ALA A 166 13.22 -5.29 -8.31
N PRO A 167 12.99 -6.47 -7.71
CA PRO A 167 11.65 -6.87 -7.33
C PRO A 167 11.08 -5.90 -6.29
N ASN A 168 9.78 -5.95 -6.08
CA ASN A 168 9.05 -5.21 -5.05
C ASN A 168 8.32 -6.15 -4.07
N PHE A 169 8.83 -7.37 -3.91
CA PHE A 169 8.23 -8.41 -3.06
C PHE A 169 8.85 -8.40 -1.63
N GLU A 170 8.19 -9.07 -0.69
CA GLU A 170 8.64 -9.15 0.71
C GLU A 170 10.09 -9.62 0.84
N LEU A 171 10.87 -8.97 1.71
CA LEU A 171 12.31 -9.22 1.79
C LEU A 171 12.64 -10.65 2.21
N LYS A 172 11.78 -11.27 3.04
CA LYS A 172 11.96 -12.67 3.45
C LYS A 172 12.01 -13.65 2.27
N ASP A 173 11.31 -13.34 1.19
CA ASP A 173 11.15 -14.23 0.03
C ASP A 173 12.06 -13.81 -1.13
N ALA A 174 12.34 -12.51 -1.27
CA ALA A 174 13.09 -11.96 -2.41
C ALA A 174 14.44 -11.30 -2.05
N GLY A 175 14.80 -11.22 -0.77
CA GLY A 175 15.94 -10.43 -0.28
C GLY A 175 17.28 -10.76 -0.94
N SER A 176 17.53 -12.03 -1.27
CA SER A 176 18.73 -12.45 -2.03
C SER A 176 18.77 -11.86 -3.45
N ILE A 177 17.62 -11.70 -4.10
CA ILE A 177 17.49 -11.08 -5.43
C ILE A 177 17.76 -9.57 -5.34
N TYR A 178 17.23 -8.89 -4.31
CA TYR A 178 17.60 -7.50 -4.03
C TYR A 178 19.13 -7.40 -3.83
N ALA A 179 19.72 -8.29 -3.03
CA ALA A 179 21.16 -8.26 -2.76
C ALA A 179 22.01 -8.29 -4.04
N TRP A 180 21.64 -9.11 -5.04
CA TRP A 180 22.30 -9.11 -6.35
C TRP A 180 22.24 -7.75 -7.05
N GLY A 181 21.03 -7.18 -7.20
CA GLY A 181 20.86 -5.89 -7.88
C GLY A 181 21.58 -4.74 -7.16
N TYR A 182 21.47 -4.69 -5.84
CA TYR A 182 22.09 -3.64 -5.03
C TYR A 182 23.60 -3.86 -4.84
N GLN A 183 24.13 -5.06 -5.09
CA GLN A 183 25.58 -5.27 -5.14
C GLN A 183 26.23 -4.43 -6.25
N GLU A 184 25.57 -4.30 -7.40
CA GLU A 184 26.04 -3.46 -8.49
C GLU A 184 26.13 -1.99 -8.07
N LEU A 185 25.19 -1.52 -7.23
CA LEU A 185 25.24 -0.16 -6.69
C LEU A 185 26.37 0.05 -5.67
N ARG A 186 26.73 -0.98 -4.88
CA ARG A 186 27.86 -0.90 -3.91
C ARG A 186 29.19 -0.64 -4.60
N HIS A 187 29.36 -1.17 -5.82
CA HIS A 187 30.63 -1.16 -6.53
C HIS A 187 30.64 -0.26 -7.77
N GLY A 188 29.48 0.21 -8.22
CA GLY A 188 29.31 1.14 -9.32
C GLY A 188 29.41 2.61 -8.89
N GLN A 189 29.44 3.49 -9.89
CA GLN A 189 29.26 4.93 -9.72
C GLN A 189 27.77 5.24 -9.81
N VAL A 190 27.17 5.66 -8.69
CA VAL A 190 25.74 5.96 -8.60
C VAL A 190 25.54 7.47 -8.52
N PRO A 191 24.56 8.07 -9.22
CA PRO A 191 24.23 9.48 -9.07
C PRO A 191 23.68 9.83 -7.67
N ASP A 192 23.75 11.10 -7.28
CA ASP A 192 23.21 11.57 -5.99
C ASP A 192 21.69 11.85 -6.05
N VAL A 193 21.10 11.84 -7.26
CA VAL A 193 19.66 11.96 -7.48
C VAL A 193 19.16 10.68 -8.16
N LEU A 194 18.20 10.02 -7.52
CA LEU A 194 17.67 8.73 -7.95
C LEU A 194 16.18 8.85 -8.27
N VAL A 195 15.79 8.51 -9.50
CA VAL A 195 14.37 8.43 -9.87
C VAL A 195 13.88 7.03 -9.51
N LEU A 196 12.91 6.92 -8.61
CA LEU A 196 12.36 5.65 -8.18
C LEU A 196 10.96 5.48 -8.78
N ILE A 197 10.78 4.44 -9.59
CA ILE A 197 9.53 4.14 -10.25
C ILE A 197 9.00 2.82 -9.69
N GLY A 198 7.83 2.86 -9.08
CA GLY A 198 7.18 1.71 -8.44
C GLY A 198 5.76 1.54 -8.92
N THR A 199 5.28 0.31 -8.94
CA THR A 199 3.87 0.03 -9.23
C THR A 199 3.00 0.44 -8.03
N CYS A 200 1.85 1.05 -8.30
CA CYS A 200 0.76 1.20 -7.34
C CYS A 200 -0.21 0.02 -7.46
N HIS A 201 -0.15 -0.93 -6.53
CA HIS A 201 -0.98 -2.14 -6.58
C HIS A 201 -2.46 -1.87 -6.31
N ALA A 202 -2.77 -0.78 -5.61
CA ALA A 202 -4.15 -0.36 -5.35
C ALA A 202 -4.78 0.36 -6.56
N GLY A 203 -3.99 0.69 -7.58
CA GLY A 203 -4.39 1.50 -8.73
C GLY A 203 -4.26 3.00 -8.49
N LEU A 204 -4.32 3.77 -9.57
CA LEU A 204 -4.33 5.24 -9.57
C LEU A 204 -5.34 5.73 -10.60
N GLU A 205 -6.20 6.67 -10.23
CA GLU A 205 -7.15 7.29 -11.17
C GLU A 205 -6.41 8.08 -12.26
N GLY A 206 -5.36 8.81 -11.88
CA GLY A 206 -4.52 9.59 -12.79
C GLY A 206 -3.38 8.80 -13.45
N GLY A 207 -3.25 7.50 -13.15
CA GLY A 207 -2.22 6.61 -13.68
C GLY A 207 -0.79 6.87 -13.17
N VAL A 208 -0.49 8.07 -12.66
CA VAL A 208 0.82 8.47 -12.12
C VAL A 208 0.62 9.33 -10.88
N ALA A 209 1.38 9.03 -9.83
CA ALA A 209 1.39 9.81 -8.59
C ALA A 209 2.82 10.13 -8.13
N PHE A 210 3.10 11.42 -7.97
CA PHE A 210 4.28 11.93 -7.29
C PHE A 210 3.96 12.26 -5.82
N THR A 211 5.01 12.34 -5.01
CA THR A 211 4.93 12.90 -3.65
C THR A 211 6.08 13.87 -3.44
N ASP A 212 5.83 14.91 -2.64
CA ASP A 212 6.84 15.87 -2.20
C ASP A 212 7.40 15.53 -0.82
N LYS A 213 6.95 14.43 -0.22
CA LYS A 213 7.33 14.01 1.14
C LYS A 213 8.61 13.21 1.12
N ASP A 214 9.50 13.53 2.05
CA ASP A 214 10.68 12.70 2.32
C ASP A 214 10.24 11.31 2.79
N PHE A 215 11.14 10.32 2.77
CA PHE A 215 10.80 8.95 3.21
C PHE A 215 11.56 8.60 4.47
N GLU A 216 10.85 8.24 5.53
CA GLU A 216 11.47 7.65 6.71
C GLU A 216 11.97 6.24 6.40
N THR A 217 13.13 5.88 6.97
CA THR A 217 13.66 4.51 6.96
C THR A 217 14.34 4.25 8.31
N PRO A 218 14.60 2.98 8.70
CA PRO A 218 15.33 2.72 9.94
C PRO A 218 16.75 3.29 9.92
N PHE A 219 17.33 3.50 8.74
CA PHE A 219 18.63 4.14 8.54
C PHE A 219 18.57 5.67 8.42
N GLY A 220 17.43 6.29 8.74
CA GLY A 220 17.20 7.73 8.66
C GLY A 220 16.39 8.17 7.44
N ILE A 221 16.18 9.48 7.33
CA ILE A 221 15.34 10.07 6.28
C ILE A 221 16.05 10.03 4.93
N VAL A 222 15.31 9.69 3.88
CA VAL A 222 15.71 9.84 2.48
C VAL A 222 14.98 11.06 1.90
N PRO A 223 15.68 12.16 1.60
CA PRO A 223 15.02 13.38 1.17
C PRO A 223 14.52 13.25 -0.28
N VAL A 224 13.35 13.83 -0.55
CA VAL A 224 12.87 14.03 -1.90
C VAL A 224 13.57 15.23 -2.53
N ASN A 225 13.91 15.10 -3.81
CA ASN A 225 14.48 16.21 -4.57
C ASN A 225 13.39 17.25 -4.90
N ARG A 226 13.17 18.17 -3.95
CA ARG A 226 12.15 19.24 -4.04
C ARG A 226 12.28 20.06 -5.33
N ALA A 227 13.49 20.37 -5.78
CA ALA A 227 13.70 21.16 -6.99
C ALA A 227 13.12 20.48 -8.24
N ILE A 228 13.29 19.15 -8.37
CA ILE A 228 12.71 18.39 -9.48
C ILE A 228 11.20 18.26 -9.32
N ILE A 229 10.72 17.98 -8.11
CA ILE A 229 9.28 17.88 -7.83
C ILE A 229 8.55 19.19 -8.12
N ASP A 230 9.10 20.32 -7.70
CA ASP A 230 8.52 21.65 -7.94
C ASP A 230 8.53 21.99 -9.43
N LEU A 231 9.56 21.59 -10.17
CA LEU A 231 9.60 21.72 -11.63
C LEU A 231 8.48 20.90 -12.29
N ILE A 232 8.32 19.63 -11.89
CA ILE A 232 7.25 18.77 -12.41
C ILE A 232 5.89 19.40 -12.11
N ARG A 233 5.63 19.75 -10.85
CA ARG A 233 4.38 20.40 -10.41
C ARG A 233 4.08 21.68 -11.17
N LYS A 234 5.09 22.51 -11.45
CA LYS A 234 4.94 23.72 -12.24
C LYS A 234 4.51 23.44 -13.68
N GLU A 235 5.08 22.42 -14.32
CA GLU A 235 4.82 22.10 -15.73
C GLU A 235 3.54 21.26 -15.92
N SER A 236 3.19 20.39 -14.96
CA SER A 236 2.02 19.51 -15.04
C SER A 236 0.79 19.99 -14.26
N GLY A 237 0.96 20.97 -13.37
CA GLY A 237 -0.03 21.31 -12.35
C GLY A 237 -0.15 20.25 -11.25
N GLU A 238 -1.22 20.34 -10.47
CA GLU A 238 -1.48 19.50 -9.29
C GLU A 238 -1.94 18.08 -9.60
N THR A 239 -2.30 17.78 -10.85
CA THR A 239 -2.98 16.52 -11.24
C THR A 239 -2.25 15.28 -10.73
N PHE A 240 -0.92 15.21 -10.85
CA PHE A 240 -0.14 14.04 -10.40
C PHE A 240 0.21 14.04 -8.91
N PHE A 241 -0.28 15.01 -8.14
CA PHE A 241 -0.07 15.13 -6.69
C PHE A 241 -1.37 14.97 -5.90
N LEU A 242 -2.51 14.84 -6.57
CA LEU A 242 -3.81 14.62 -5.92
C LEU A 242 -3.89 13.28 -5.20
N GLU A 243 -3.16 12.28 -5.68
CA GLU A 243 -3.15 10.90 -5.18
C GLU A 243 -1.88 10.58 -4.36
N ASP A 244 -1.23 11.58 -3.76
CA ASP A 244 0.02 11.41 -2.98
C ASP A 244 -0.13 10.43 -1.80
N ILE A 245 -1.35 10.23 -1.29
CA ILE A 245 -1.69 9.23 -0.27
C ILE A 245 -1.46 7.79 -0.73
N ALA A 246 -1.45 7.53 -2.04
CA ALA A 246 -1.14 6.20 -2.56
C ALA A 246 0.26 5.74 -2.10
N HIS A 247 1.22 6.68 -2.00
CA HIS A 247 2.56 6.38 -1.49
C HIS A 247 2.52 5.80 -0.08
N LEU A 248 1.66 6.31 0.82
CA LEU A 248 1.57 5.82 2.21
C LEU A 248 1.21 4.33 2.29
N ARG A 249 0.37 3.87 1.37
CA ARG A 249 -0.19 2.50 1.39
C ARG A 249 0.53 1.56 0.43
N GLU A 250 1.53 2.05 -0.29
CA GLU A 250 2.28 1.28 -1.28
C GLU A 250 3.67 0.93 -0.75
N HIS A 251 4.07 -0.33 -0.94
CA HIS A 251 5.35 -0.87 -0.47
C HIS A 251 6.42 -0.84 -1.56
N SER A 252 6.05 -0.73 -2.84
CA SER A 252 6.95 -0.94 -3.97
C SER A 252 8.19 -0.05 -3.95
N LEU A 253 8.06 1.20 -3.51
CA LEU A 253 9.17 2.12 -3.30
C LEU A 253 9.80 1.98 -1.91
N GLU A 254 9.00 1.79 -0.86
CA GLU A 254 9.51 1.71 0.53
C GLU A 254 10.52 0.58 0.70
N LEU A 255 10.25 -0.60 0.14
CA LEU A 255 11.13 -1.77 0.26
C LEU A 255 12.51 -1.56 -0.38
N GLN A 256 12.63 -0.64 -1.34
CA GLN A 256 13.90 -0.32 -1.99
C GLN A 256 14.82 0.48 -1.08
N LEU A 257 14.27 1.36 -0.24
CA LEU A 257 15.04 2.36 0.49
C LEU A 257 16.01 1.76 1.54
N PRO A 258 15.63 0.74 2.33
CA PRO A 258 16.56 -0.01 3.18
C PRO A 258 17.79 -0.53 2.42
N PHE A 259 17.57 -1.23 1.30
CA PHE A 259 18.64 -1.78 0.48
C PHE A 259 19.50 -0.69 -0.15
N LEU A 260 18.88 0.38 -0.64
CA LEU A 260 19.56 1.52 -1.23
C LEU A 260 20.50 2.20 -0.24
N LYS A 261 20.00 2.56 0.95
CA LYS A 261 20.80 3.16 2.03
C LYS A 261 21.92 2.24 2.48
N HIS A 262 21.64 0.95 2.61
CA HIS A 262 22.65 -0.03 2.98
C HIS A 262 23.74 -0.19 1.92
N ALA A 263 23.37 -0.22 0.63
CA ALA A 263 24.31 -0.42 -0.47
C ALA A 263 25.19 0.80 -0.75
N LEU A 264 24.61 2.00 -0.70
CA LEU A 264 25.35 3.23 -0.95
C LEU A 264 26.11 3.76 0.27
N GLY A 265 25.84 3.20 1.45
CA GLY A 265 26.32 3.67 2.73
C GLY A 265 25.31 4.61 3.40
N GLU A 266 24.99 4.33 4.66
CA GLU A 266 23.93 5.02 5.40
C GLU A 266 24.19 6.52 5.60
N GLY A 267 25.45 6.96 5.52
CA GLY A 267 25.83 8.37 5.59
C GLY A 267 25.94 9.09 4.24
N ARG A 268 25.65 8.41 3.12
CA ARG A 268 25.71 9.04 1.81
C ARG A 268 24.50 9.97 1.62
N GLU A 269 24.80 11.22 1.27
CA GLU A 269 23.80 12.20 0.84
C GLU A 269 23.27 11.82 -0.54
N ILE A 270 22.00 11.46 -0.59
CA ILE A 270 21.24 11.19 -1.82
C ILE A 270 19.88 11.85 -1.71
N SER A 271 19.24 12.10 -2.84
CA SER A 271 17.83 12.51 -2.90
C SER A 271 17.07 11.67 -3.93
N ILE A 272 15.76 11.54 -3.75
CA ILE A 272 14.92 10.71 -4.61
C ILE A 272 13.84 11.51 -5.33
N VAL A 273 13.40 11.01 -6.48
CA VAL A 273 12.18 11.46 -7.18
C VAL A 273 11.24 10.25 -7.22
N PRO A 274 10.32 10.13 -6.25
CA PRO A 274 9.43 8.98 -6.13
C PRO A 274 8.23 9.11 -7.08
N ILE A 275 8.01 8.06 -7.86
CA ILE A 275 6.94 7.97 -8.85
C ILE A 275 6.21 6.65 -8.66
N LEU A 276 4.92 6.72 -8.34
CA LEU A 276 4.05 5.56 -8.48
C LEU A 276 3.38 5.60 -9.84
N VAL A 277 3.33 4.44 -10.48
CA VAL A 277 2.63 4.24 -11.75
C VAL A 277 1.62 3.12 -11.60
N ASP A 278 0.46 3.31 -12.18
CA ASP A 278 -0.51 2.25 -12.39
C ASP A 278 -0.45 1.80 -13.85
N PHE A 279 -0.65 0.50 -14.07
CA PHE A 279 -0.69 -0.08 -15.40
C PHE A 279 -2.03 -0.80 -15.59
N PRO A 280 -3.12 -0.05 -15.84
CA PRO A 280 -4.42 -0.68 -16.01
C PRO A 280 -4.38 -1.67 -17.19
N PRO A 281 -5.12 -2.80 -17.14
CA PRO A 281 -5.10 -3.80 -18.20
C PRO A 281 -5.39 -3.22 -19.60
N ASP A 282 -6.23 -2.19 -19.67
CA ASP A 282 -6.58 -1.51 -20.91
C ASP A 282 -5.36 -0.86 -21.60
N THR A 283 -4.29 -0.56 -20.87
CA THR A 283 -3.01 -0.05 -21.38
C THR A 283 -2.33 -1.04 -22.32
N LEU A 284 -2.55 -2.35 -22.15
CA LEU A 284 -2.00 -3.39 -23.02
C LEU A 284 -2.78 -3.54 -24.33
N THR A 285 -4.03 -3.08 -24.37
CA THR A 285 -4.95 -3.26 -25.51
C THR A 285 -5.33 -1.96 -26.21
N GLY A 286 -5.06 -0.80 -25.59
CA GLY A 286 -5.39 0.51 -26.12
C GLY A 286 -4.48 0.91 -27.28
N GLY A 287 -5.07 1.19 -28.45
CA GLY A 287 -4.34 1.57 -29.66
C GLY A 287 -3.53 2.88 -29.53
N GLU A 288 -3.86 3.74 -28.55
CA GLU A 288 -3.14 4.99 -28.29
C GLU A 288 -1.73 4.75 -27.73
N TYR A 289 -1.50 3.67 -26.98
CA TYR A 289 -0.19 3.32 -26.42
C TYR A 289 0.78 2.78 -27.48
N GLN A 290 0.28 2.33 -28.63
CA GLN A 290 1.15 1.94 -29.74
C GLN A 290 1.99 3.12 -30.26
N GLN A 291 1.46 4.35 -30.19
CA GLN A 291 2.16 5.56 -30.60
C GLN A 291 3.22 6.00 -29.56
N LEU A 292 3.09 5.54 -28.32
CA LEU A 292 4.04 5.80 -27.24
C LEU A 292 5.26 4.86 -27.28
N PHE A 293 5.19 3.67 -27.89
CA PHE A 293 6.35 2.76 -27.99
C PHE A 293 7.57 3.44 -28.63
N HIS A 294 7.38 4.24 -29.68
CA HIS A 294 8.46 5.00 -30.30
C HIS A 294 9.08 6.03 -29.32
N ARG A 295 8.28 6.62 -28.43
CA ARG A 295 8.77 7.55 -27.40
C ARG A 295 9.49 6.82 -26.26
N ILE A 296 9.05 5.60 -25.92
CA ILE A 296 9.73 4.73 -24.95
C ILE A 296 11.11 4.35 -25.48
N ASP A 297 11.21 3.93 -26.74
CA ASP A 297 12.50 3.59 -27.37
C ASP A 297 13.45 4.80 -27.39
N GLN A 298 12.95 6.00 -27.71
CA GLN A 298 13.73 7.23 -27.62
C GLN A 298 14.18 7.56 -26.19
N PHE A 299 13.32 7.37 -25.18
CA PHE A 299 13.68 7.61 -23.78
C PHE A 299 14.80 6.67 -23.30
N LEU A 300 14.72 5.39 -23.67
CA LEU A 300 15.73 4.38 -23.30
C LEU A 300 17.05 4.54 -24.05
N THR A 301 17.07 5.31 -25.14
CA THR A 301 18.26 5.48 -26.01
C THR A 301 18.88 6.87 -25.94
N ILE A 302 18.51 7.70 -24.96
CA ILE A 302 19.18 8.98 -24.72
C ILE A 302 20.64 8.73 -24.25
N THR A 303 21.53 8.58 -25.23
CA THR A 303 22.99 8.70 -25.15
C THR A 303 23.44 10.15 -25.17
#